data_AF-A0A9N8PJM0-F1
#
_entry.id   AF-A0A9N8PJM0-F1
#
_cell.length_a   1.000
_cell.length_b   1.000
_cell.length_c   1.000
_cell.angle_alpha   90.00
_cell.angle_beta   90.00
_cell.angle_gamma   90.00
#
_symmetry.space_group_name_H-M   'P 1'
#
loop_
_entity.id
_entity.type
_entity.pdbx_description
1 polymer ?
#
loop_
_entity_poly.entity_id
_entity_poly.type
_entity_poly.pdbx_seq_one_letter_code
_entity_poly.pdbx_strand_id
1 'polypeptide(L)'
;MILSTKFSTRFAPLLNFRHCSRPHATCVQDTPVDQVDLDLIQHQLNLKSPVDTLRCLLLNDTRPLFRQMHLRSVVKDSLKVDFPINGQMLNHAEFREYMAVKQGPKFRRRLMREQLLRCQTTQDLMRVLAVALQRKETTRDLVDMDLCIVRALYRARDTTTDLKVFGAISTIISRFRRENLPLTRYLLAVGIKFAARARSLPGMKRYLKLHKELGFPIAKTLFRAIIAKFSVGVHGYGEIRNGRWSRRDLLQVLLGFEDTVPEDEHHLGLFLDRTEWTQLYGWLVVLSRCKASDELWKEWLLWQDNPLRLETGKVASQFSENKLRGDYSFIEMMADAGDTRRAWNMLGESKIPFKDCRTRLRRTLLRDIQHATVWDDQMPVDLLAQYDFELKKVENALGMEWISLGDDQGYHKPTDTMHQSLEALSSPYFKMEPDFGYPHDLSTEEDEMMLHVEDMSIYHPTSARKSKKSSNDTTS
;
A
#
# COMPACT_ATOMS: atom_id res chain seq x y z
N MET A 1 -28.88 -5.15 -41.12
CA MET A 1 -29.29 -4.15 -40.12
C MET A 1 -28.04 -3.51 -39.54
N ILE A 2 -27.70 -2.31 -39.98
CA ILE A 2 -26.52 -1.54 -39.53
C ILE A 2 -27.07 -0.41 -38.68
N LEU A 3 -26.87 -0.50 -37.36
CA LEU A 3 -27.24 0.55 -36.41
C LEU A 3 -26.12 1.59 -36.36
N SER A 4 -26.44 2.78 -36.87
CA SER A 4 -25.63 3.99 -36.80
C SER A 4 -25.69 4.57 -35.38
N THR A 5 -24.59 4.50 -34.63
CA THR A 5 -24.41 5.30 -33.40
C THR A 5 -23.73 6.62 -33.73
N LYS A 6 -24.52 7.63 -34.10
CA LYS A 6 -24.08 9.02 -34.13
C LYS A 6 -23.92 9.50 -32.69
N PHE A 7 -22.67 9.77 -32.28
CA PHE A 7 -22.40 10.55 -31.08
C PHE A 7 -22.80 12.02 -31.34
N SER A 8 -23.67 12.53 -30.47
CA SER A 8 -24.09 13.94 -30.43
C SER A 8 -22.93 14.81 -29.91
N THR A 9 -22.21 15.46 -30.82
CA THR A 9 -21.36 16.61 -30.49
C THR A 9 -22.21 17.88 -30.53
N ARG A 10 -22.90 18.20 -29.44
CA ARG A 10 -23.46 19.54 -29.22
C ARG A 10 -22.57 20.29 -28.22
N PHE A 11 -22.27 21.53 -28.61
CA PHE A 11 -21.45 22.58 -27.96
C PHE A 11 -20.07 22.81 -28.58
N ALA A 12 -20.09 23.40 -29.77
CA ALA A 12 -19.09 24.36 -30.21
C ALA A 12 -19.86 25.64 -30.63
N PRO A 13 -19.57 26.83 -30.07
CA PRO A 13 -19.99 28.05 -30.73
C PRO A 13 -19.12 28.19 -31.99
N LEU A 14 -19.74 28.04 -33.15
CA LEU A 14 -19.15 28.40 -34.42
C LEU A 14 -19.05 29.93 -34.46
N LEU A 15 -17.84 30.46 -34.28
CA LEU A 15 -17.53 31.81 -34.72
C LEU A 15 -17.57 31.81 -36.25
N ASN A 16 -18.68 32.29 -36.80
CA ASN A 16 -18.83 32.61 -38.22
C ASN A 16 -17.91 33.79 -38.57
N PHE A 17 -16.66 33.49 -38.98
CA PHE A 17 -15.87 34.48 -39.68
C PHE A 17 -16.46 34.67 -41.07
N ARG A 18 -17.07 35.84 -41.31
CA ARG A 18 -17.55 36.26 -42.63
C ARG A 18 -16.39 36.22 -43.62
N HIS A 19 -16.49 35.36 -44.63
CA HIS A 19 -15.67 35.46 -45.83
C HIS A 19 -16.16 36.63 -46.68
N CYS A 20 -15.39 37.72 -46.72
CA CYS A 20 -15.49 38.70 -47.79
C CYS A 20 -14.40 38.42 -48.84
N SER A 21 -14.85 38.23 -50.07
CA SER A 21 -14.06 37.97 -51.25
C SER A 21 -13.41 39.23 -51.82
N ARG A 22 -12.12 39.09 -52.19
CA ARG A 22 -11.23 39.97 -52.99
C ARG A 22 -10.46 41.10 -52.28
N PRO A 23 -9.19 41.34 -52.69
CA PRO A 23 -8.26 42.19 -51.96
C PRO A 23 -8.28 43.61 -52.51
N HIS A 24 -8.65 44.58 -51.69
CA HIS A 24 -8.27 45.97 -51.90
C HIS A 24 -7.49 46.44 -50.67
N ALA A 25 -6.34 47.04 -50.95
CA ALA A 25 -5.47 47.64 -49.97
C ALA A 25 -6.21 48.75 -49.22
N THR A 26 -6.58 48.48 -47.98
CA THR A 26 -6.92 49.49 -46.98
C THR A 26 -6.30 49.09 -45.66
N CYS A 27 -5.71 50.07 -44.99
CA CYS A 27 -5.01 49.95 -43.71
C CYS A 27 -5.67 48.94 -42.77
N VAL A 28 -4.92 47.91 -42.38
CA VAL A 28 -5.24 47.11 -41.20
C VAL A 28 -4.99 48.02 -40.00
N GLN A 29 -6.01 48.77 -39.61
CA GLN A 29 -6.06 49.28 -38.25
C GLN A 29 -6.33 48.07 -37.35
N ASP A 30 -5.45 47.84 -36.38
CA ASP A 30 -5.66 46.87 -35.32
C ASP A 30 -6.97 47.22 -34.60
N THR A 31 -8.07 46.55 -34.95
CA THR A 31 -9.30 46.63 -34.18
C THR A 31 -8.98 46.07 -32.79
N PRO A 32 -9.16 46.86 -31.71
CA PRO A 32 -8.91 46.36 -30.36
C PRO A 32 -9.81 45.15 -30.12
N VAL A 33 -9.19 44.02 -29.80
CA VAL A 33 -9.93 42.82 -29.39
C VAL A 33 -10.72 43.20 -28.14
N ASP A 34 -12.03 42.95 -28.15
CA ASP A 34 -12.89 43.32 -27.04
C ASP A 34 -12.46 42.56 -25.77
N GLN A 35 -12.52 43.19 -24.60
CA GLN A 35 -12.05 42.61 -23.33
C GLN A 35 -12.80 41.29 -23.02
N VAL A 36 -14.08 41.22 -23.41
CA VAL A 36 -14.93 40.02 -23.29
C VAL A 36 -14.42 38.88 -24.18
N ASP A 37 -13.97 39.18 -25.40
CA ASP A 37 -13.39 38.20 -26.32
C ASP A 37 -12.02 37.72 -25.82
N LEU A 38 -11.21 38.63 -25.26
CA LEU A 38 -9.94 38.30 -24.63
C LEU A 38 -10.12 37.37 -23.43
N ASP A 39 -11.10 37.64 -22.56
CA ASP A 39 -11.41 36.77 -21.42
C ASP A 39 -11.93 35.40 -21.86
N LEU A 40 -12.73 35.36 -22.94
CA LEU A 40 -13.20 34.11 -23.54
C LEU A 40 -12.05 33.28 -24.13
N ILE A 41 -11.13 33.94 -24.84
CA ILE A 41 -9.93 33.31 -25.40
C ILE A 41 -9.02 32.81 -24.27
N GLN A 42 -8.80 33.62 -23.24
CA GLN A 42 -8.00 33.26 -22.08
C GLN A 42 -8.61 32.07 -21.33
N HIS A 43 -9.93 32.06 -21.15
CA HIS A 43 -10.65 30.93 -20.58
C HIS A 43 -10.48 29.66 -21.43
N GLN A 44 -10.65 29.75 -22.75
CA GLN A 44 -10.42 28.62 -23.68
C GLN A 44 -8.98 28.09 -23.63
N LEU A 45 -7.99 28.96 -23.42
CA LEU A 45 -6.58 28.59 -23.29
C LEU A 45 -6.28 27.94 -21.94
N ASN A 46 -6.92 28.38 -20.87
CA ASN A 46 -6.81 27.80 -19.52
C ASN A 46 -7.50 26.43 -19.41
N LEU A 47 -8.53 26.19 -20.22
CA LEU A 47 -9.22 24.89 -20.28
C LEU A 47 -8.38 23.77 -20.92
N LYS A 48 -7.27 24.09 -21.61
CA LYS A 48 -6.46 23.08 -22.31
C LYS A 48 -5.39 22.48 -21.41
N SER A 49 -5.47 21.16 -21.23
CA SER A 49 -4.54 20.41 -20.40
C SER A 49 -3.19 20.22 -21.11
N PRO A 50 -2.07 20.16 -20.38
CA PRO A 50 -0.78 19.70 -20.92
C PRO A 50 -0.86 18.34 -21.65
N VAL A 51 -1.83 17.49 -21.29
CA VAL A 51 -2.08 16.20 -21.95
C VAL A 51 -2.73 16.36 -23.33
N ASP A 52 -3.51 17.43 -23.55
CA ASP A 52 -4.07 17.73 -24.87
C ASP A 52 -2.97 18.19 -25.84
N THR A 53 -1.99 18.95 -25.33
CA THR A 53 -0.78 19.32 -26.08
C THR A 53 0.06 18.09 -26.42
N LEU A 54 0.28 17.19 -25.46
CA LEU A 54 0.92 15.88 -25.70
C LEU A 54 0.20 15.10 -26.79
N ARG A 55 -1.14 15.03 -26.73
CA ARG A 55 -1.97 14.35 -27.73
C ARG A 55 -1.74 14.90 -29.12
N CYS A 56 -1.82 16.22 -29.28
CA CYS A 56 -1.63 16.85 -30.59
C CYS A 56 -0.22 16.59 -31.14
N LEU A 57 0.80 16.66 -30.28
CA LEU A 57 2.18 16.38 -30.67
C LEU A 57 2.37 14.91 -31.06
N LEU A 58 1.98 13.94 -30.21
CA LEU A 58 2.15 12.52 -30.50
C LEU A 58 1.30 12.02 -31.68
N LEU A 59 0.13 12.64 -31.90
CA LEU A 59 -0.76 12.31 -33.00
C LEU A 59 -0.44 13.08 -34.30
N ASN A 60 0.63 13.87 -34.37
CA ASN A 60 0.88 14.76 -35.51
C ASN A 60 -0.34 15.61 -35.91
N ASP A 61 -1.24 15.89 -34.97
CA ASP A 61 -2.39 16.76 -35.23
C ASP A 61 -1.98 18.19 -34.87
N THR A 62 -1.46 18.90 -35.86
CA THR A 62 -0.84 20.21 -35.69
C THR A 62 -1.87 21.33 -35.62
N ARG A 63 -3.09 21.11 -36.13
CA ARG A 63 -4.15 22.14 -36.25
C ARG A 63 -4.58 22.72 -34.91
N PRO A 64 -4.81 21.91 -33.84
CA PRO A 64 -5.20 22.43 -32.53
C PRO A 64 -4.07 23.18 -31.82
N LEU A 65 -2.81 22.90 -32.18
CA LEU A 65 -1.62 23.57 -31.64
C LEU A 65 -1.38 24.91 -32.35
N PHE A 66 -1.50 24.95 -33.69
CA PHE A 66 -1.47 26.21 -34.44
C PHE A 66 -2.58 27.16 -34.00
N ARG A 67 -3.79 26.64 -33.78
CA ARG A 67 -4.91 27.43 -33.24
C ARG A 67 -4.61 27.96 -31.83
N GLN A 68 -3.98 27.16 -30.96
CA GLN A 68 -3.58 27.63 -29.62
C GLN A 68 -2.49 28.68 -29.67
N MET A 69 -1.50 28.49 -30.53
CA MET A 69 -0.40 29.43 -30.71
C MET A 69 -0.94 30.77 -31.21
N HIS A 70 -1.86 30.74 -32.18
CA HIS A 70 -2.52 31.93 -32.69
C HIS A 70 -3.39 32.62 -31.62
N LEU A 71 -4.21 31.87 -30.90
CA LEU A 71 -5.02 32.45 -29.80
C LEU A 71 -4.13 33.06 -28.71
N ARG A 72 -2.99 32.44 -28.37
CA ARG A 72 -2.02 32.98 -27.40
C ARG A 72 -1.25 34.19 -27.91
N SER A 73 -0.91 34.25 -29.20
CA SER A 73 -0.29 35.45 -29.78
C SER A 73 -1.25 36.62 -29.73
N VAL A 74 -2.53 36.40 -30.08
CA VAL A 74 -3.58 37.41 -29.96
C VAL A 74 -3.65 37.95 -28.52
N VAL A 75 -3.70 37.08 -27.51
CA VAL A 75 -3.75 37.55 -26.12
C VAL A 75 -2.45 38.25 -25.68
N LYS A 76 -1.28 37.73 -26.08
CA LYS A 76 0.02 38.34 -25.75
C LYS A 76 0.14 39.74 -26.35
N ASP A 77 -0.20 39.88 -27.62
CA ASP A 77 -0.09 41.13 -28.37
C ASP A 77 -1.11 42.16 -27.86
N SER A 78 -2.30 41.71 -27.45
CA SER A 78 -3.36 42.57 -26.90
C SER A 78 -3.15 42.96 -25.43
N LEU A 79 -2.70 42.06 -24.55
CA LEU A 79 -2.55 42.33 -23.11
C LEU A 79 -1.14 42.79 -22.71
N LYS A 80 -0.12 42.66 -23.59
CA LYS A 80 1.29 42.91 -23.27
C LYS A 80 1.79 42.18 -22.02
N VAL A 81 1.17 41.06 -21.67
CA VAL A 81 1.55 40.22 -20.52
C VAL A 81 2.42 39.07 -21.03
N ASP A 82 3.63 38.95 -20.47
CA ASP A 82 4.39 37.71 -20.56
C ASP A 82 3.80 36.71 -19.57
N PHE A 83 3.01 35.76 -20.07
CA PHE A 83 2.37 34.74 -19.24
C PHE A 83 3.41 33.93 -18.43
N PRO A 84 3.39 33.95 -17.09
CA PRO A 84 4.06 32.96 -16.29
C PRO A 84 3.03 31.90 -15.89
N ILE A 85 3.20 30.65 -16.30
CA ILE A 85 2.36 29.57 -15.75
C ILE A 85 3.21 28.35 -15.40
N ASN A 86 2.98 27.88 -14.18
CA ASN A 86 3.29 26.56 -13.61
C ASN A 86 3.05 25.40 -14.60
N GLY A 87 3.98 25.20 -15.54
CA GLY A 87 3.82 24.26 -16.65
C GLY A 87 4.40 24.81 -17.96
N GLN A 88 5.64 25.31 -17.90
CA GLN A 88 6.36 25.98 -19.00
C GLN A 88 6.05 25.41 -20.40
N MET A 89 5.60 26.30 -21.30
CA MET A 89 5.51 26.08 -22.74
C MET A 89 6.75 26.63 -23.44
N LEU A 90 7.11 25.94 -24.53
CA LEU A 90 8.19 26.28 -25.44
C LEU A 90 7.88 27.60 -26.19
N ASN A 91 8.88 28.46 -26.37
CA ASN A 91 8.81 29.68 -27.20
C ASN A 91 8.38 29.33 -28.65
N HIS A 92 7.81 30.27 -29.42
CA HIS A 92 7.44 30.11 -30.82
C HIS A 92 8.58 29.49 -31.68
N ALA A 93 9.83 29.87 -31.44
CA ALA A 93 10.99 29.29 -32.11
C ALA A 93 11.20 27.82 -31.69
N GLU A 94 11.19 27.54 -30.40
CA GLU A 94 11.31 26.18 -29.83
C GLU A 94 10.14 25.28 -30.27
N PHE A 95 8.92 25.80 -30.39
CA PHE A 95 7.77 25.05 -30.88
C PHE A 95 7.92 24.69 -32.37
N ARG A 96 8.36 25.65 -33.21
CA ARG A 96 8.67 25.36 -34.62
C ARG A 96 9.79 24.34 -34.75
N GLU A 97 10.81 24.42 -33.89
CA GLU A 97 11.90 23.45 -33.83
C GLU A 97 11.38 22.06 -33.43
N TYR A 98 10.53 21.95 -32.40
CA TYR A 98 9.88 20.70 -31.97
C TYR A 98 8.97 20.09 -33.04
N MET A 99 8.34 20.93 -33.88
CA MET A 99 7.48 20.49 -34.99
C MET A 99 8.26 20.17 -36.27
N ALA A 100 9.45 20.75 -36.43
CA ALA A 100 10.36 20.50 -37.55
C ALA A 100 11.22 19.25 -37.35
N VAL A 101 11.47 18.83 -36.11
CA VAL A 101 12.15 17.57 -35.80
C VAL A 101 11.26 16.40 -36.28
N LYS A 102 11.74 15.64 -37.28
CA LYS A 102 11.16 14.32 -37.62
C LYS A 102 11.00 13.56 -36.31
N GLN A 103 9.77 13.22 -35.94
CA GLN A 103 9.41 12.63 -34.65
C GLN A 103 10.04 11.26 -34.45
N GLY A 104 11.33 11.25 -34.15
CA GLY A 104 12.09 10.05 -33.86
C GLY A 104 11.65 9.44 -32.52
N PRO A 105 11.93 8.14 -32.31
CA PRO A 105 11.58 7.45 -31.08
C PRO A 105 12.16 8.12 -29.82
N LYS A 106 13.38 8.67 -29.90
CA LYS A 106 14.02 9.40 -28.79
C LYS A 106 13.20 10.60 -28.32
N PHE A 107 12.66 11.37 -29.26
CA PHE A 107 11.88 12.58 -28.96
C PHE A 107 10.53 12.22 -28.33
N ARG A 108 9.80 11.27 -28.91
CA ARG A 108 8.52 10.79 -28.35
C ARG A 108 8.69 10.25 -26.93
N ARG A 109 9.72 9.43 -26.70
CA ARG A 109 10.06 8.91 -25.37
C ARG A 109 10.36 10.00 -24.37
N ARG A 110 11.14 11.03 -24.75
CA ARG A 110 11.42 12.18 -23.89
C ARG A 110 10.14 12.91 -23.49
N LEU A 111 9.29 13.21 -24.47
CA LEU A 111 8.03 13.93 -24.24
C LEU A 111 7.08 13.14 -23.32
N MET A 112 6.90 11.84 -23.57
CA MET A 112 6.09 10.98 -22.69
C MET A 112 6.66 10.91 -21.28
N ARG A 113 7.98 10.77 -21.14
CA ARG A 113 8.67 10.75 -19.84
C ARG A 113 8.43 12.04 -19.07
N GLU A 114 8.60 13.20 -19.71
CA GLU A 114 8.36 14.51 -19.08
C GLU A 114 6.91 14.65 -18.60
N GLN A 115 5.93 14.22 -19.40
CA GLN A 115 4.52 14.28 -19.01
C GLN A 115 4.19 13.32 -17.85
N LEU A 116 4.66 12.07 -17.91
CA LEU A 116 4.51 11.12 -16.80
C LEU A 116 5.15 11.64 -15.50
N LEU A 117 6.28 12.35 -15.62
CA LEU A 117 6.96 12.96 -14.47
C LEU A 117 6.18 14.13 -13.85
N ARG A 118 5.28 14.78 -14.60
CA ARG A 118 4.43 15.88 -14.14
C ARG A 118 3.07 15.42 -13.61
N CYS A 119 2.66 14.17 -13.84
CA CYS A 119 1.40 13.64 -13.31
C CYS A 119 1.36 13.73 -11.77
N GLN A 120 0.28 14.33 -11.26
CA GLN A 120 -0.03 14.46 -9.83
C GLN A 120 -1.25 13.66 -9.39
N THR A 121 -2.12 13.27 -10.32
CA THR A 121 -3.31 12.46 -10.04
C THR A 121 -3.33 11.17 -10.87
N THR A 122 -4.14 10.19 -10.45
CA THR A 122 -4.38 8.97 -11.24
C THR A 122 -5.03 9.29 -12.58
N GLN A 123 -5.91 10.31 -12.63
CA GLN A 123 -6.57 10.73 -13.86
C GLN A 123 -5.57 11.26 -14.90
N ASP A 124 -4.59 12.09 -14.47
CA ASP A 124 -3.54 12.60 -15.37
C ASP A 124 -2.74 11.47 -15.99
N LEU A 125 -2.31 10.52 -15.16
CA LEU A 125 -1.58 9.34 -15.60
C LEU A 125 -2.39 8.53 -16.63
N MET A 126 -3.66 8.28 -16.34
CA MET A 126 -4.53 7.51 -17.24
C MET A 126 -4.79 8.24 -18.56
N ARG A 127 -4.82 9.59 -18.57
CA ARG A 127 -4.93 10.39 -19.81
C ARG A 127 -3.65 10.30 -20.63
N VAL A 128 -2.47 10.44 -20.02
CA VAL A 128 -1.17 10.30 -20.72
C VAL A 128 -1.06 8.91 -21.36
N LEU A 129 -1.42 7.86 -20.62
CA LEU A 129 -1.43 6.49 -21.14
C LEU A 129 -2.46 6.30 -22.25
N ALA A 130 -3.68 6.84 -22.10
CA ALA A 130 -4.69 6.75 -23.14
C ALA A 130 -4.24 7.40 -24.46
N VAL A 131 -3.51 8.52 -24.39
CA VAL A 131 -2.91 9.17 -25.56
C VAL A 131 -1.82 8.29 -26.17
N ALA A 132 -0.90 7.77 -25.35
CA ALA A 132 0.19 6.92 -25.84
C ALA A 132 -0.31 5.62 -26.51
N LEU A 133 -1.46 5.09 -26.07
CA LEU A 133 -2.07 3.88 -26.63
C LEU A 133 -2.82 4.11 -27.96
N GLN A 134 -2.98 5.35 -28.43
CA GLN A 134 -3.69 5.63 -29.69
C GLN A 134 -2.87 5.29 -30.93
N ARG A 135 -1.54 5.18 -30.81
CA ARG A 135 -0.62 4.90 -31.92
C ARG A 135 0.31 3.74 -31.59
N LYS A 136 0.60 2.91 -32.60
CA LYS A 136 1.46 1.73 -32.44
C LYS A 136 2.87 2.11 -32.05
N GLU A 137 3.40 3.22 -32.56
CA GLU A 137 4.76 3.69 -32.28
C GLU A 137 4.91 4.10 -30.81
N THR A 138 3.98 4.90 -30.29
CA THR A 138 4.00 5.37 -28.89
C THR A 138 3.64 4.25 -27.92
N THR A 139 2.80 3.30 -28.34
CA THR A 139 2.47 2.09 -27.57
C THR A 139 3.72 1.24 -27.33
N ARG A 140 4.55 1.03 -28.36
CA ARG A 140 5.84 0.33 -28.22
C ARG A 140 6.79 1.07 -27.30
N ASP A 141 6.83 2.39 -27.39
CA ASP A 141 7.68 3.24 -26.54
C ASP A 141 7.27 3.22 -25.05
N LEU A 142 6.06 2.73 -24.69
CA LEU A 142 5.61 2.61 -23.28
C LEU A 142 6.34 1.51 -22.49
N VAL A 143 6.91 0.51 -23.18
CA VAL A 143 7.63 -0.59 -22.52
C VAL A 143 8.80 -0.06 -21.68
N ASP A 144 9.48 0.99 -22.17
CA ASP A 144 10.63 1.62 -21.52
C ASP A 144 10.23 2.69 -20.47
N MET A 145 8.95 2.82 -20.15
CA MET A 145 8.40 3.87 -19.28
C MET A 145 7.90 3.36 -17.93
N ASP A 146 8.14 2.09 -17.60
CA ASP A 146 7.65 1.45 -16.37
C ASP A 146 8.03 2.20 -15.09
N LEU A 147 9.29 2.65 -14.97
CA LEU A 147 9.77 3.44 -13.83
C LEU A 147 9.06 4.79 -13.74
N CYS A 148 8.79 5.44 -14.88
CA CYS A 148 8.10 6.72 -14.92
C CYS A 148 6.62 6.58 -14.51
N ILE A 149 5.96 5.51 -14.99
CA ILE A 149 4.59 5.16 -14.61
C ILE A 149 4.52 4.90 -13.10
N VAL A 150 5.43 4.10 -12.55
CA VAL A 150 5.45 3.81 -11.10
C VAL A 150 5.70 5.07 -10.28
N ARG A 151 6.65 5.93 -10.67
CA ARG A 151 6.89 7.21 -9.97
C ARG A 151 5.65 8.10 -9.99
N ALA A 152 4.91 8.13 -11.11
CA ALA A 152 3.65 8.86 -11.21
C ALA A 152 2.58 8.29 -10.26
N LEU A 153 2.45 6.96 -10.17
CA LEU A 153 1.53 6.30 -9.24
C LEU A 153 1.85 6.62 -7.77
N TYR A 154 3.13 6.64 -7.40
CA TYR A 154 3.54 7.01 -6.05
C TYR A 154 3.27 8.49 -5.72
N ARG A 155 3.43 9.41 -6.67
CA ARG A 155 3.01 10.81 -6.48
C ARG A 155 1.50 10.96 -6.38
N ALA A 156 0.76 10.25 -7.24
CA ALA A 156 -0.71 10.28 -7.22
C ALA A 156 -1.31 9.77 -5.90
N ARG A 157 -0.56 8.95 -5.15
CA ARG A 157 -0.94 8.49 -3.82
C ARG A 157 -1.07 9.61 -2.79
N ASP A 158 -0.42 10.75 -2.98
CA ASP A 158 -0.48 11.87 -2.04
C ASP A 158 -1.85 12.56 -2.07
N THR A 159 -2.60 12.39 -3.16
CA THR A 159 -3.90 13.05 -3.40
C THR A 159 -5.08 12.07 -3.44
N THR A 160 -4.85 10.77 -3.18
CA THR A 160 -5.89 9.74 -3.35
C THR A 160 -5.71 8.51 -2.46
N THR A 161 -6.71 7.63 -2.39
CA THR A 161 -6.66 6.39 -1.57
C THR A 161 -5.84 5.30 -2.23
N ASP A 162 -5.29 4.36 -1.45
CA ASP A 162 -4.51 3.25 -2.00
C ASP A 162 -5.37 2.35 -2.93
N LEU A 163 -6.67 2.26 -2.69
CA LEU A 163 -7.64 1.57 -3.56
C LEU A 163 -7.73 2.23 -4.94
N LYS A 164 -7.79 3.56 -5.02
CA LYS A 164 -7.81 4.29 -6.30
C LYS A 164 -6.50 4.14 -7.07
N VAL A 165 -5.36 4.15 -6.38
CA VAL A 165 -4.06 3.87 -7.00
C VAL A 165 -4.01 2.43 -7.50
N PHE A 166 -4.48 1.46 -6.71
CA PHE A 166 -4.57 0.07 -7.11
C PHE A 166 -5.45 -0.16 -8.35
N GLY A 167 -6.61 0.50 -8.42
CA GLY A 167 -7.49 0.49 -9.58
C GLY A 167 -6.80 1.03 -10.84
N ALA A 168 -6.01 2.11 -10.71
CA ALA A 168 -5.21 2.63 -11.81
C ALA A 168 -4.17 1.59 -12.27
N ILE A 169 -3.40 0.99 -11.37
CA ILE A 169 -2.40 -0.04 -11.72
C ILE A 169 -3.06 -1.21 -12.45
N SER A 170 -4.19 -1.71 -11.92
CA SER A 170 -4.94 -2.81 -12.54
C SER A 170 -5.39 -2.45 -13.96
N THR A 171 -5.83 -1.21 -14.18
CA THR A 171 -6.23 -0.73 -15.51
C THR A 171 -5.04 -0.65 -16.47
N ILE A 172 -3.89 -0.19 -16.00
CA ILE A 172 -2.64 -0.11 -16.78
C ILE A 172 -2.24 -1.51 -17.24
N ILE A 173 -2.21 -2.48 -16.32
CA ILE A 173 -1.83 -3.87 -16.63
C ILE A 173 -2.81 -4.51 -17.61
N SER A 174 -4.12 -4.34 -17.42
CA SER A 174 -5.11 -4.85 -18.37
C SER A 174 -4.93 -4.25 -19.77
N ARG A 175 -4.62 -2.95 -19.87
CA ARG A 175 -4.32 -2.30 -21.16
C ARG A 175 -3.03 -2.84 -21.77
N PHE A 176 -1.97 -3.03 -20.98
CA PHE A 176 -0.71 -3.57 -21.48
C PHE A 176 -0.91 -4.99 -22.04
N ARG A 177 -1.65 -5.86 -21.34
CA ARG A 177 -2.01 -7.20 -21.84
C ARG A 177 -2.82 -7.12 -23.14
N ARG A 178 -3.83 -6.25 -23.20
CA ARG A 178 -4.68 -6.09 -24.39
C ARG A 178 -3.88 -5.68 -25.63
N GLU A 179 -2.87 -4.83 -25.46
CA GLU A 179 -2.00 -4.36 -26.54
C GLU A 179 -0.76 -5.24 -26.74
N ASN A 180 -0.70 -6.43 -26.11
CA ASN A 180 0.43 -7.37 -26.15
C ASN A 180 1.78 -6.73 -25.76
N LEU A 181 1.76 -5.81 -24.80
CA LEU A 181 2.98 -5.24 -24.21
C LEU A 181 3.52 -6.13 -23.08
N PRO A 182 4.85 -6.32 -22.99
CA PRO A 182 5.46 -7.06 -21.90
C PRO A 182 5.22 -6.36 -20.56
N LEU A 183 4.83 -7.14 -19.55
CA LEU A 183 4.71 -6.68 -18.18
C LEU A 183 6.05 -6.80 -17.48
N THR A 184 6.58 -5.70 -16.95
CA THR A 184 7.85 -5.74 -16.22
C THR A 184 7.65 -6.27 -14.80
N ARG A 185 8.68 -6.94 -14.27
CA ARG A 185 8.71 -7.41 -12.87
C ARG A 185 8.44 -6.28 -11.88
N TYR A 186 8.90 -5.07 -12.19
CA TYR A 186 8.74 -3.90 -11.35
C TYR A 186 7.27 -3.45 -11.26
N LEU A 187 6.56 -3.41 -12.40
CA LEU A 187 5.15 -3.05 -12.43
C LEU A 187 4.28 -4.07 -11.68
N LEU A 188 4.55 -5.37 -11.84
CA LEU A 188 3.87 -6.42 -11.08
C LEU A 188 4.15 -6.34 -9.58
N ALA A 189 5.42 -6.12 -9.19
CA ALA A 189 5.82 -5.96 -7.80
C ALA A 189 5.12 -4.78 -7.12
N VAL A 190 4.87 -3.68 -7.85
CA VAL A 190 4.09 -2.55 -7.35
C VAL A 190 2.61 -2.93 -7.26
N GLY A 191 2.05 -3.57 -8.29
CA GLY A 191 0.66 -3.99 -8.31
C GLY A 191 0.28 -4.91 -7.16
N ILE A 192 1.09 -5.94 -6.88
CA ILE A 192 0.83 -6.87 -5.75
C ILE A 192 1.00 -6.19 -4.39
N LYS A 193 1.96 -5.25 -4.23
CA LYS A 193 2.09 -4.44 -3.00
C LYS A 193 0.85 -3.57 -2.75
N PHE A 194 0.29 -2.98 -3.81
CA PHE A 194 -0.92 -2.18 -3.70
C PHE A 194 -2.16 -3.04 -3.52
N ALA A 195 -2.24 -4.24 -4.10
CA ALA A 195 -3.30 -5.20 -3.80
C ALA A 195 -3.28 -5.58 -2.30
N ALA A 196 -2.10 -5.89 -1.76
CA ALA A 196 -1.91 -6.20 -0.35
C ALA A 196 -2.30 -5.02 0.56
N ARG A 197 -1.89 -3.80 0.18
CA ARG A 197 -2.18 -2.57 0.94
C ARG A 197 -3.64 -2.13 0.87
N ALA A 198 -4.28 -2.31 -0.27
CA ALA A 198 -5.68 -1.96 -0.50
C ALA A 198 -6.65 -3.07 -0.01
N ARG A 199 -6.13 -4.12 0.64
CA ARG A 199 -6.92 -5.24 1.17
C ARG A 199 -7.75 -5.97 0.10
N SER A 200 -7.25 -6.02 -1.14
CA SER A 200 -8.03 -6.56 -2.25
C SER A 200 -7.75 -8.06 -2.44
N LEU A 201 -8.66 -8.92 -1.95
CA LEU A 201 -8.62 -10.36 -2.21
C LEU A 201 -8.59 -10.69 -3.72
N PRO A 202 -9.49 -10.13 -4.58
CA PRO A 202 -9.44 -10.38 -6.02
C PRO A 202 -8.14 -9.86 -6.66
N GLY A 203 -7.59 -8.78 -6.12
CA GLY A 203 -6.30 -8.25 -6.52
C GLY A 203 -5.19 -9.24 -6.23
N MET A 204 -5.04 -9.68 -4.99
CA MET A 204 -4.01 -10.64 -4.60
C MET A 204 -4.10 -11.92 -5.45
N LYS A 205 -5.31 -12.48 -5.63
CA LYS A 205 -5.56 -13.63 -6.53
C LYS A 205 -5.01 -13.39 -7.93
N ARG A 206 -5.41 -12.28 -8.56
CA ARG A 206 -4.96 -11.90 -9.91
C ARG A 206 -3.43 -11.76 -10.02
N TYR A 207 -2.79 -11.09 -9.07
CA TYR A 207 -1.36 -10.82 -9.17
C TYR A 207 -0.51 -12.05 -8.85
N LEU A 208 -0.92 -12.90 -7.91
CA LEU A 208 -0.25 -14.18 -7.65
C LEU A 208 -0.34 -15.10 -8.86
N LYS A 209 -1.52 -15.16 -9.51
CA LYS A 209 -1.70 -15.87 -10.78
C LYS A 209 -0.78 -15.32 -11.88
N LEU A 210 -0.72 -14.00 -12.04
CA LEU A 210 0.19 -13.36 -13.02
C LEU A 210 1.67 -13.68 -12.76
N HIS A 211 2.10 -13.72 -11.50
CA HIS A 211 3.46 -14.12 -11.14
C HIS A 211 3.75 -15.57 -11.54
N LYS A 212 2.79 -16.49 -11.34
CA LYS A 212 2.88 -17.89 -11.76
C LYS A 212 2.90 -18.01 -13.30
N GLU A 213 1.94 -17.40 -13.99
CA GLU A 213 1.80 -17.43 -15.46
C GLU A 213 3.07 -16.93 -16.18
N LEU A 214 3.70 -15.87 -15.65
CA LEU A 214 4.89 -15.26 -16.24
C LEU A 214 6.20 -15.89 -15.76
N GLY A 215 6.15 -16.88 -14.87
CA GLY A 215 7.35 -17.50 -14.28
C GLY A 215 8.23 -16.50 -13.51
N PHE A 216 7.63 -15.48 -12.90
CA PHE A 216 8.36 -14.44 -12.17
C PHE A 216 8.39 -14.74 -10.68
N PRO A 217 9.56 -15.13 -10.11
CA PRO A 217 9.66 -15.40 -8.69
C PRO A 217 9.41 -14.14 -7.87
N ILE A 218 8.85 -14.31 -6.67
CA ILE A 218 8.71 -13.23 -5.70
C ILE A 218 10.03 -13.08 -4.95
N ALA A 219 10.72 -11.97 -5.18
CA ALA A 219 11.98 -11.68 -4.50
C ALA A 219 11.79 -11.57 -2.97
N LYS A 220 12.83 -11.90 -2.19
CA LYS A 220 12.87 -11.83 -0.71
C LYS A 220 12.34 -10.49 -0.17
N THR A 221 12.77 -9.39 -0.78
CA THR A 221 12.35 -8.03 -0.40
C THR A 221 10.88 -7.74 -0.76
N LEU A 222 10.37 -8.33 -1.84
CA LEU A 222 8.97 -8.22 -2.24
C LEU A 222 8.07 -9.04 -1.31
N PHE A 223 8.44 -10.30 -1.03
CA PHE A 223 7.70 -11.18 -0.11
C PHE A 223 7.50 -10.50 1.26
N ARG A 224 8.60 -10.05 1.88
CA ARG A 224 8.55 -9.32 3.15
C ARG A 224 7.74 -8.03 3.06
N ALA A 225 7.83 -7.31 1.94
CA ALA A 225 7.04 -6.11 1.74
C ALA A 225 5.54 -6.40 1.63
N ILE A 226 5.14 -7.53 1.03
CA ILE A 226 3.75 -7.99 0.97
C ILE A 226 3.26 -8.34 2.38
N ILE A 227 4.00 -9.19 3.10
CA ILE A 227 3.69 -9.56 4.50
C ILE A 227 3.52 -8.32 5.38
N ALA A 228 4.42 -7.34 5.27
CA ALA A 228 4.33 -6.09 6.02
C ALA A 228 3.08 -5.24 5.70
N LYS A 229 2.31 -5.56 4.65
CA LYS A 229 1.02 -4.91 4.33
C LYS A 229 -0.20 -5.68 4.81
N PHE A 230 -0.03 -6.89 5.35
CA PHE A 230 -1.12 -7.64 5.99
C PHE A 230 -1.39 -7.16 7.44
N SER A 231 -1.13 -5.88 7.72
CA SER A 231 -1.23 -5.24 9.04
C SER A 231 -0.50 -6.00 10.17
N VAL A 232 0.80 -6.23 9.98
CA VAL A 232 1.64 -7.05 10.87
C VAL A 232 2.39 -6.22 11.94
N GLY A 233 1.87 -5.08 12.37
CA GLY A 233 2.51 -4.26 13.41
C GLY A 233 1.88 -4.46 14.79
N VAL A 234 2.65 -4.88 15.80
CA VAL A 234 2.20 -4.93 17.22
C VAL A 234 1.74 -3.56 17.74
N HIS A 235 2.15 -2.48 17.06
CA HIS A 235 1.83 -1.10 17.40
C HIS A 235 0.78 -0.45 16.46
N GLY A 236 0.03 -1.26 15.69
CA GLY A 236 -1.06 -0.74 14.85
C GLY A 236 -0.65 0.14 13.66
N TYR A 237 0.64 0.32 13.36
CA TYR A 237 1.10 1.16 12.23
C TYR A 237 0.53 0.78 10.86
N GLY A 238 0.06 -0.47 10.69
CA GLY A 238 -0.61 -0.94 9.47
C GLY A 238 -2.06 -0.44 9.33
N GLU A 239 -2.71 -0.10 10.43
CA GLU A 239 -4.15 0.23 10.52
C GLU A 239 -4.46 1.67 10.10
N ILE A 240 -3.43 2.53 10.08
CA ILE A 240 -3.57 4.00 10.04
C ILE A 240 -4.19 4.53 8.74
N ARG A 241 -4.20 3.77 7.63
CA ARG A 241 -4.70 4.28 6.33
C ARG A 241 -5.79 3.44 5.68
N ASN A 242 -5.72 2.12 5.81
CA ASN A 242 -6.69 1.22 5.20
C ASN A 242 -6.94 0.05 6.16
N GLY A 243 -7.19 0.30 7.45
CA GLY A 243 -7.62 -0.72 8.43
C GLY A 243 -6.90 -2.08 8.42
N ARG A 244 -7.64 -3.15 8.67
CA ARG A 244 -7.13 -4.53 8.86
C ARG A 244 -7.67 -5.47 7.78
N TRP A 245 -6.89 -6.50 7.46
CA TRP A 245 -7.38 -7.64 6.68
C TRP A 245 -8.37 -8.47 7.50
N SER A 246 -9.37 -9.05 6.84
CA SER A 246 -10.16 -10.14 7.40
C SER A 246 -9.29 -11.40 7.51
N ARG A 247 -9.43 -12.15 8.61
CA ARG A 247 -8.70 -13.42 8.79
C ARG A 247 -8.97 -14.40 7.65
N ARG A 248 -10.24 -14.53 7.22
CA ARG A 248 -10.65 -15.44 6.14
C ARG A 248 -9.96 -15.09 4.83
N ASP A 249 -10.03 -13.83 4.43
CA ASP A 249 -9.43 -13.37 3.16
C ASP A 249 -7.92 -13.52 3.16
N LEU A 250 -7.28 -13.21 4.29
CA LEU A 250 -5.83 -13.33 4.41
C LEU A 250 -5.38 -14.80 4.34
N LEU A 251 -6.09 -15.72 5.01
CA LEU A 251 -5.82 -17.15 4.91
C LEU A 251 -5.90 -17.64 3.46
N GLN A 252 -6.89 -17.17 2.68
CA GLN A 252 -6.97 -17.53 1.26
C GLN A 252 -5.75 -17.05 0.46
N VAL A 253 -5.31 -15.81 0.69
CA VAL A 253 -4.11 -15.25 0.04
C VAL A 253 -2.85 -16.04 0.39
N LEU A 254 -2.74 -16.54 1.62
CA LEU A 254 -1.59 -17.27 2.10
C LEU A 254 -1.58 -18.72 1.61
N LEU A 255 -2.69 -19.42 1.79
CA LEU A 255 -2.78 -20.89 1.75
C LEU A 255 -3.51 -21.46 0.55
N GLY A 256 -4.25 -20.65 -0.21
CA GLY A 256 -5.03 -21.14 -1.35
C GLY A 256 -6.41 -20.47 -1.44
N PHE A 257 -6.88 -20.21 -2.65
CA PHE A 257 -8.20 -19.64 -2.88
C PHE A 257 -9.24 -20.75 -3.10
N GLU A 258 -10.38 -20.66 -2.41
CA GLU A 258 -11.46 -21.67 -2.41
C GLU A 258 -11.90 -22.06 -3.83
N ASP A 259 -12.02 -21.11 -4.76
CA ASP A 259 -12.49 -21.38 -6.13
C ASP A 259 -11.41 -21.83 -7.13
N THR A 260 -10.21 -22.20 -6.68
CA THR A 260 -9.09 -22.51 -7.59
C THR A 260 -8.83 -24.01 -7.64
N VAL A 261 -8.86 -24.57 -8.84
CA VAL A 261 -8.51 -25.98 -9.06
C VAL A 261 -7.03 -26.24 -8.74
N PRO A 262 -6.65 -27.43 -8.24
CA PRO A 262 -5.28 -27.72 -7.81
C PRO A 262 -4.20 -27.43 -8.86
N GLU A 263 -4.48 -27.70 -10.14
CA GLU A 263 -3.54 -27.46 -11.24
C GLU A 263 -3.24 -25.96 -11.44
N ASP A 264 -4.23 -25.10 -11.20
CA ASP A 264 -4.11 -23.65 -11.29
C ASP A 264 -3.83 -23.02 -9.93
N GLU A 265 -3.41 -23.79 -8.91
CA GLU A 265 -3.18 -23.27 -7.57
C GLU A 265 -2.16 -22.11 -7.59
N HIS A 266 -2.55 -20.99 -7.00
CA HIS A 266 -1.70 -19.81 -6.86
C HIS A 266 -2.02 -19.17 -5.53
N HIS A 267 -1.07 -19.16 -4.60
CA HIS A 267 -1.17 -18.46 -3.32
C HIS A 267 0.24 -18.03 -2.88
N LEU A 268 0.34 -17.17 -1.86
CA LEU A 268 1.64 -16.61 -1.48
C LEU A 268 2.62 -17.69 -0.99
N GLY A 269 2.12 -18.70 -0.29
CA GLY A 269 2.92 -19.84 0.20
C GLY A 269 3.66 -20.63 -0.89
N LEU A 270 3.17 -20.67 -2.14
CA LEU A 270 3.90 -21.32 -3.25
C LEU A 270 5.19 -20.60 -3.62
N PHE A 271 5.31 -19.32 -3.28
CA PHE A 271 6.49 -18.50 -3.56
C PHE A 271 7.47 -18.44 -2.38
N LEU A 272 7.20 -19.16 -1.28
CA LEU A 272 8.04 -19.17 -0.09
C LEU A 272 9.33 -19.96 -0.32
N ASP A 273 10.47 -19.29 -0.15
CA ASP A 273 11.78 -19.92 -0.08
C ASP A 273 12.08 -20.35 1.37
N ARG A 274 11.84 -21.63 1.69
CA ARG A 274 12.08 -22.22 3.01
C ARG A 274 13.56 -22.39 3.36
N THR A 275 14.47 -22.13 2.42
CA THR A 275 15.92 -22.11 2.67
C THR A 275 16.40 -20.74 3.13
N GLU A 276 15.51 -19.74 3.19
CA GLU A 276 15.83 -18.38 3.59
C GLU A 276 15.08 -17.99 4.86
N TRP A 277 15.82 -17.84 5.96
CA TRP A 277 15.25 -17.58 7.28
C TRP A 277 14.37 -16.33 7.34
N THR A 278 14.73 -15.23 6.66
CA THR A 278 13.94 -13.99 6.79
C THR A 278 12.58 -14.04 6.10
N GLN A 279 12.43 -14.80 5.02
CA GLN A 279 11.15 -15.11 4.40
C GLN A 279 10.34 -16.05 5.29
N LEU A 280 10.96 -17.15 5.75
CA LEU A 280 10.31 -18.11 6.63
C LEU A 280 9.80 -17.44 7.91
N TYR A 281 10.62 -16.63 8.57
CA TYR A 281 10.20 -15.85 9.73
C TYR A 281 8.99 -14.95 9.43
N GLY A 282 9.01 -14.22 8.31
CA GLY A 282 7.87 -13.40 7.90
C GLY A 282 6.59 -14.22 7.65
N TRP A 283 6.75 -15.42 7.10
CA TRP A 283 5.68 -16.39 6.89
C TRP A 283 5.08 -16.89 8.22
N LEU A 284 5.92 -17.33 9.17
CA LEU A 284 5.46 -17.77 10.48
C LEU A 284 4.72 -16.65 11.23
N VAL A 285 5.22 -15.41 11.17
CA VAL A 285 4.60 -14.25 11.81
C VAL A 285 3.21 -13.94 11.25
N VAL A 286 2.98 -14.13 9.94
CA VAL A 286 1.64 -13.89 9.40
C VAL A 286 0.69 -15.03 9.75
N LEU A 287 1.17 -16.29 9.76
CA LEU A 287 0.36 -17.45 10.13
C LEU A 287 -0.09 -17.40 11.59
N SER A 288 0.81 -17.04 12.52
CA SER A 288 0.46 -16.91 13.94
C SER A 288 -0.65 -15.89 14.17
N ARG A 289 -0.58 -14.75 13.49
CA ARG A 289 -1.62 -13.72 13.57
C ARG A 289 -2.93 -14.14 12.96
N CYS A 290 -2.90 -15.01 11.95
CA CYS A 290 -4.11 -15.61 11.41
C CYS A 290 -4.64 -16.76 12.29
N LYS A 291 -4.02 -17.03 13.45
CA LYS A 291 -4.34 -18.17 14.32
C LYS A 291 -4.31 -19.50 13.56
N ALA A 292 -3.41 -19.61 12.57
CA ALA A 292 -3.27 -20.78 11.70
C ALA A 292 -2.35 -21.83 12.33
N SER A 293 -2.76 -22.39 13.48
CA SER A 293 -1.92 -23.30 14.27
C SER A 293 -1.64 -24.62 13.56
N ASP A 294 -2.56 -25.13 12.74
CA ASP A 294 -2.33 -26.33 11.94
C ASP A 294 -1.26 -26.12 10.86
N GLU A 295 -1.24 -24.97 10.20
CA GLU A 295 -0.23 -24.60 9.22
C GLU A 295 1.13 -24.36 9.88
N LEU A 296 1.16 -23.70 11.04
CA LEU A 296 2.38 -23.55 11.82
C LEU A 296 2.94 -24.90 12.25
N TRP A 297 2.09 -25.86 12.60
CA TRP A 297 2.52 -27.21 12.96
C TRP A 297 3.12 -27.94 11.75
N LYS A 298 2.50 -27.83 10.57
CA LYS A 298 3.07 -28.38 9.32
C LYS A 298 4.45 -27.79 9.04
N GLU A 299 4.62 -26.47 9.20
CA GLU A 299 5.93 -25.82 9.03
C GLU A 299 6.95 -26.24 10.09
N TRP A 300 6.52 -26.52 11.34
CA TRP A 300 7.39 -27.07 12.38
C TRP A 300 7.94 -28.44 11.98
N LEU A 301 7.08 -29.34 11.49
CA LEU A 301 7.52 -30.66 11.02
C LEU A 301 8.54 -30.54 9.87
N LEU A 302 8.31 -29.62 8.92
CA LEU A 302 9.28 -29.35 7.85
C LEU A 302 10.58 -28.72 8.38
N TRP A 303 10.48 -27.90 9.42
CA TRP A 303 11.63 -27.27 10.06
C TRP A 303 12.55 -28.28 10.73
N GLN A 304 12.01 -29.38 11.25
CA GLN A 304 12.80 -30.38 11.97
C GLN A 304 13.96 -30.92 11.15
N ASP A 305 13.75 -31.09 9.84
CA ASP A 305 14.73 -31.61 8.87
C ASP A 305 15.38 -30.50 8.02
N ASN A 306 15.12 -29.23 8.31
CA ASN A 306 15.59 -28.12 7.49
C ASN A 306 17.12 -27.93 7.62
N PRO A 307 17.87 -27.77 6.52
CA PRO A 307 19.32 -27.56 6.57
C PRO A 307 19.74 -26.40 7.46
N LEU A 308 18.98 -25.30 7.49
CA LEU A 308 19.27 -24.16 8.37
C LEU A 308 19.28 -24.55 9.84
N ARG A 309 18.35 -25.41 10.26
CA ARG A 309 18.29 -25.92 11.63
C ARG A 309 19.49 -26.80 11.94
N LEU A 310 19.82 -27.71 11.01
CA LEU A 310 20.91 -28.67 11.17
C LEU A 310 22.29 -27.98 11.18
N GLU A 311 22.50 -26.98 10.32
CA GLU A 311 23.74 -26.20 10.22
C GLU A 311 23.99 -25.34 11.48
N THR A 312 22.94 -24.82 12.11
CA THR A 312 23.08 -24.00 13.32
C THR A 312 23.46 -24.79 14.58
N GLY A 313 23.40 -26.12 14.54
CA GLY A 313 23.67 -27.02 15.66
C GLY A 313 22.57 -26.99 16.74
N LYS A 314 22.61 -27.96 17.66
CA LYS A 314 21.68 -28.03 18.80
C LYS A 314 21.99 -26.92 19.82
N VAL A 315 20.92 -26.41 20.44
CA VAL A 315 20.89 -25.31 21.43
C VAL A 315 21.89 -25.55 22.57
N ALA A 316 22.78 -24.59 22.82
CA ALA A 316 23.76 -24.67 23.92
C ALA A 316 23.76 -23.49 24.90
N SER A 317 23.26 -22.28 24.56
CA SER A 317 23.09 -21.18 25.56
C SER A 317 22.38 -19.93 25.02
N GLN A 318 21.85 -19.14 25.97
CA GLN A 318 21.02 -17.92 25.88
C GLN A 318 21.67 -16.70 25.16
N PHE A 319 22.98 -16.70 24.88
CA PHE A 319 23.72 -15.50 24.44
C PHE A 319 24.14 -15.50 22.97
N SER A 320 23.70 -16.48 22.18
CA SER A 320 23.95 -16.48 20.74
C SER A 320 22.74 -15.95 19.97
N GLU A 321 22.68 -14.62 19.78
CA GLU A 321 21.60 -13.93 19.04
C GLU A 321 21.33 -14.50 17.63
N ASN A 322 22.30 -15.22 17.05
CA ASN A 322 22.22 -15.78 15.70
C ASN A 322 21.89 -17.28 15.63
N LYS A 323 22.06 -18.07 16.71
CA LYS A 323 21.90 -19.55 16.66
C LYS A 323 20.60 -20.08 17.26
N LEU A 324 19.91 -19.29 18.09
CA LEU A 324 18.69 -19.69 18.81
C LEU A 324 17.38 -19.42 18.06
N ARG A 325 17.46 -18.84 16.85
CA ARG A 325 16.33 -18.10 16.28
C ARG A 325 15.22 -18.99 15.72
N GLY A 326 15.55 -20.20 15.27
CA GLY A 326 14.63 -21.14 14.62
C GLY A 326 13.53 -21.67 15.54
N ASP A 327 13.88 -22.68 16.34
CA ASP A 327 12.96 -23.40 17.23
C ASP A 327 12.22 -22.44 18.17
N TYR A 328 12.93 -21.46 18.74
CA TYR A 328 12.32 -20.43 19.58
C TYR A 328 11.22 -19.66 18.85
N SER A 329 11.45 -19.25 17.59
CA SER A 329 10.43 -18.52 16.82
C SER A 329 9.22 -19.40 16.53
N PHE A 330 9.39 -20.70 16.29
CA PHE A 330 8.25 -21.61 16.12
C PHE A 330 7.42 -21.72 17.39
N ILE A 331 8.05 -21.87 18.55
CA ILE A 331 7.37 -21.92 19.85
C ILE A 331 6.62 -20.60 20.11
N GLU A 332 7.27 -19.46 19.89
CA GLU A 332 6.67 -18.13 20.06
C GLU A 332 5.47 -17.94 19.13
N MET A 333 5.60 -18.28 17.84
CA MET A 333 4.52 -18.14 16.87
C MET A 333 3.35 -19.10 17.12
N MET A 334 3.62 -20.32 17.60
CA MET A 334 2.57 -21.28 17.97
C MET A 334 1.79 -20.81 19.20
N ALA A 335 2.49 -20.28 20.21
CA ALA A 335 1.86 -19.71 21.40
C ALA A 335 1.05 -18.45 21.05
N ASP A 336 1.58 -17.56 20.20
CA ASP A 336 0.85 -16.36 19.71
C ASP A 336 -0.38 -16.74 18.85
N ALA A 337 -0.38 -17.91 18.20
CA ALA A 337 -1.55 -18.43 17.48
C ALA A 337 -2.67 -18.95 18.39
N GLY A 338 -2.39 -19.13 19.69
CA GLY A 338 -3.33 -19.62 20.70
C GLY A 338 -3.29 -21.14 20.93
N ASP A 339 -2.39 -21.89 20.30
CA ASP A 339 -2.23 -23.34 20.52
C ASP A 339 -1.04 -23.60 21.46
N THR A 340 -1.25 -23.26 22.73
CA THR A 340 -0.26 -23.41 23.81
C THR A 340 0.13 -24.86 24.02
N ARG A 341 -0.77 -25.82 23.79
CA ARG A 341 -0.47 -27.26 23.88
C ARG A 341 0.62 -27.66 22.89
N ARG A 342 0.49 -27.31 21.60
CA ARG A 342 1.54 -27.59 20.62
C ARG A 342 2.81 -26.79 20.89
N ALA A 343 2.70 -25.56 21.39
CA ALA A 343 3.86 -24.76 21.78
C ALA A 343 4.68 -25.43 22.90
N TRP A 344 4.02 -26.00 23.92
CA TRP A 344 4.67 -26.80 24.95
C TRP A 344 5.33 -28.07 24.38
N ASN A 345 4.68 -28.76 23.45
CA ASN A 345 5.29 -29.91 22.78
C ASN A 345 6.59 -29.51 22.03
N MET A 346 6.55 -28.42 21.26
CA MET A 346 7.75 -27.89 20.58
C MET A 346 8.86 -27.54 21.56
N LEU A 347 8.53 -26.93 22.70
CA LEU A 347 9.51 -26.58 23.74
C LEU A 347 10.21 -27.84 24.25
N GLY A 348 9.44 -28.88 24.58
CA GLY A 348 9.98 -30.17 25.02
C GLY A 348 10.88 -30.84 23.97
N GLU A 349 10.47 -30.84 22.70
CA GLU A 349 11.25 -31.39 21.59
C GLU A 349 12.54 -30.61 21.31
N SER A 350 12.49 -29.28 21.44
CA SER A 350 13.63 -28.38 21.19
C SER A 350 14.72 -28.46 22.26
N LYS A 351 14.39 -29.01 23.44
CA LYS A 351 15.26 -29.06 24.63
C LYS A 351 15.72 -27.68 25.10
N ILE A 352 14.99 -26.62 24.75
CA ILE A 352 15.23 -25.28 25.28
C ILE A 352 14.68 -25.25 26.73
N PRO A 353 15.50 -24.87 27.73
CA PRO A 353 15.01 -24.69 29.10
C PRO A 353 13.92 -23.60 29.16
N PHE A 354 12.91 -23.80 30.00
CA PHE A 354 11.81 -22.82 30.12
C PHE A 354 12.32 -21.44 30.57
N LYS A 355 13.26 -21.41 31.53
CA LYS A 355 13.93 -20.18 32.00
C LYS A 355 14.64 -19.38 30.89
N ASP A 356 15.02 -20.04 29.79
CA ASP A 356 15.71 -19.40 28.67
C ASP A 356 14.73 -18.71 27.71
N CYS A 357 13.44 -19.03 27.77
CA CYS A 357 12.40 -18.36 26.99
C CYS A 357 12.22 -16.90 27.43
N ARG A 358 11.81 -16.00 26.52
CA ARG A 358 11.52 -14.61 26.90
C ARG A 358 10.30 -14.55 27.83
N THR A 359 10.28 -13.55 28.72
CA THR A 359 9.22 -13.35 29.70
C THR A 359 7.81 -13.36 29.09
N ARG A 360 7.60 -12.73 27.93
CA ARG A 360 6.28 -12.74 27.26
C ARG A 360 5.84 -14.16 26.91
N LEU A 361 6.72 -14.95 26.28
CA LEU A 361 6.41 -16.34 25.91
C LEU A 361 6.15 -17.19 27.15
N ARG A 362 6.98 -17.04 28.18
CA ARG A 362 6.80 -17.76 29.46
C ARG A 362 5.43 -17.48 30.08
N ARG A 363 5.01 -16.21 30.13
CA ARG A 363 3.67 -15.84 30.59
C ARG A 363 2.56 -16.47 29.75
N THR A 364 2.68 -16.45 28.42
CA THR A 364 1.70 -17.08 27.53
C THR A 364 1.58 -18.58 27.78
N LEU A 365 2.72 -19.28 27.91
CA LEU A 365 2.74 -20.72 28.16
C LEU A 365 2.18 -21.10 29.54
N LEU A 366 2.46 -20.29 30.57
CA LEU A 366 1.99 -20.52 31.94
C LEU A 366 0.47 -20.38 32.10
N ARG A 367 -0.21 -19.68 31.18
CA ARG A 367 -1.69 -19.67 31.15
C ARG A 367 -2.28 -21.07 31.01
N ASP A 368 -1.57 -21.95 30.31
CA ASP A 368 -1.97 -23.35 30.06
C ASP A 368 -0.92 -24.34 30.59
N ILE A 369 -0.52 -24.16 31.85
CA ILE A 369 0.50 -24.98 32.52
C ILE A 369 0.17 -26.48 32.54
N GLN A 370 -1.11 -26.87 32.41
CA GLN A 370 -1.54 -28.26 32.30
C GLN A 370 -0.94 -29.01 31.10
N HIS A 371 -0.42 -28.27 30.11
CA HIS A 371 0.25 -28.83 28.93
C HIS A 371 1.77 -28.85 29.05
N ALA A 372 2.34 -28.44 30.19
CA ALA A 372 3.77 -28.38 30.39
C ALA A 372 4.46 -29.74 30.15
N THR A 373 5.44 -29.75 29.26
CA THR A 373 6.29 -30.90 28.93
C THR A 373 7.68 -30.80 29.55
N VAL A 374 8.04 -29.62 30.05
CA VAL A 374 9.31 -29.28 30.69
C VAL A 374 8.99 -28.64 32.03
N TRP A 375 9.79 -28.94 33.06
CA TRP A 375 9.68 -28.35 34.38
C TRP A 375 11.05 -27.89 34.86
N ASP A 376 11.19 -26.62 35.22
CA ASP A 376 12.40 -26.07 35.82
C ASP A 376 12.11 -25.16 37.03
N ASP A 377 13.16 -24.80 37.76
CA ASP A 377 13.05 -24.05 39.02
C ASP A 377 12.52 -22.61 38.82
N GLN A 378 12.51 -22.10 37.59
CA GLN A 378 11.98 -20.76 37.29
C GLN A 378 10.45 -20.77 37.17
N MET A 379 9.84 -21.92 36.86
CA MET A 379 8.38 -22.01 36.67
C MET A 379 7.57 -21.57 37.91
N PRO A 380 7.88 -22.01 39.15
CA PRO A 380 7.15 -21.56 40.33
C PRO A 380 7.22 -20.04 40.55
N VAL A 381 8.40 -19.44 40.31
CA VAL A 381 8.64 -18.00 40.44
C VAL A 381 7.82 -17.22 39.41
N ASP A 382 7.87 -17.65 38.14
CA ASP A 382 7.15 -16.98 37.06
C ASP A 382 5.63 -17.21 37.15
N LEU A 383 5.18 -18.34 37.71
CA LEU A 383 3.76 -18.62 37.95
C LEU A 383 3.17 -17.67 39.01
N LEU A 384 3.89 -17.43 40.11
CA LEU A 384 3.49 -16.43 41.11
C LEU A 384 3.41 -15.04 40.47
N ALA A 385 4.45 -14.63 39.73
CA ALA A 385 4.45 -13.35 39.03
C ALA A 385 3.34 -13.24 37.97
N GLN A 386 2.91 -14.35 37.37
CA GLN A 386 1.80 -14.40 36.44
C GLN A 386 0.45 -14.22 37.15
N TYR A 387 0.26 -14.79 38.34
CA TYR A 387 -0.94 -14.54 39.14
C TYR A 387 -1.06 -13.07 39.55
N ASP A 388 0.04 -12.46 40.02
CA ASP A 388 0.07 -11.02 40.34
C ASP A 388 -0.29 -10.17 39.12
N PHE A 389 0.24 -10.53 37.95
CA PHE A 389 -0.02 -9.81 36.71
C PHE A 389 -1.47 -9.91 36.24
N GLU A 390 -2.08 -11.11 36.29
CA GLU A 390 -3.48 -11.29 35.89
C GLU A 390 -4.44 -10.68 36.92
N LEU A 391 -4.13 -10.77 38.23
CA LEU A 391 -4.90 -10.08 39.27
C LEU A 391 -4.91 -8.57 39.04
N LYS A 392 -3.74 -7.98 38.77
CA LYS A 392 -3.62 -6.55 38.48
C LYS A 392 -4.42 -6.11 37.24
N LYS A 393 -4.58 -6.97 36.24
CA LYS A 393 -5.45 -6.67 35.08
C LYS A 393 -6.91 -6.61 35.46
N VAL A 394 -7.38 -7.56 36.28
CA VAL A 394 -8.75 -7.59 36.78
C VAL A 394 -9.01 -6.34 37.63
N GLU A 395 -8.06 -5.99 38.52
CA GLU A 395 -8.11 -4.77 39.32
C GLU A 395 -8.21 -3.51 38.45
N ASN A 396 -7.34 -3.36 37.44
CA ASN A 396 -7.38 -2.24 36.50
C ASN A 396 -8.71 -2.19 35.73
N ALA A 397 -9.23 -3.33 35.28
CA ALA A 397 -10.49 -3.40 34.54
C ALA A 397 -11.67 -2.97 35.40
N LEU A 398 -11.66 -3.29 36.70
CA LEU A 398 -12.67 -2.87 37.67
C LEU A 398 -12.41 -1.45 38.22
N GLY A 399 -11.27 -0.83 37.88
CA GLY A 399 -10.82 0.43 38.47
C GLY A 399 -10.60 0.34 39.98
N MET A 400 -10.08 -0.79 40.45
CA MET A 400 -9.70 -1.06 41.84
C MET A 400 -8.17 -1.12 41.97
N GLU A 401 -7.64 -0.86 43.16
CA GLU A 401 -6.23 -1.08 43.47
C GLU A 401 -6.08 -1.85 44.79
N TRP A 402 -5.11 -2.76 44.86
CA TRP A 402 -4.73 -3.43 46.11
C TRP A 402 -3.83 -2.53 46.96
N ILE A 403 -4.24 -2.29 48.21
CA ILE A 403 -3.44 -1.58 49.22
C ILE A 403 -2.87 -2.61 50.20
N SER A 404 -1.55 -2.81 50.14
CA SER A 404 -0.84 -3.68 51.08
C SER A 404 -0.69 -3.02 52.45
N LEU A 405 -0.96 -3.79 53.50
CA LEU A 405 -0.77 -3.43 54.91
C LEU A 405 0.45 -4.15 55.54
N GLY A 406 1.20 -4.93 54.76
CA GLY A 406 2.26 -5.83 55.25
C GLY A 406 1.75 -7.23 55.60
N ASP A 407 2.66 -8.20 55.78
CA ASP A 407 2.40 -9.58 56.21
C ASP A 407 1.22 -10.28 55.49
N ASP A 408 1.19 -10.18 54.15
CA ASP A 408 0.12 -10.72 53.28
C ASP A 408 -1.30 -10.18 53.58
N GLN A 409 -1.39 -9.08 54.33
CA GLN A 409 -2.62 -8.35 54.59
C GLN A 409 -2.76 -7.14 53.67
N GLY A 410 -4.00 -6.82 53.34
CA GLY A 410 -4.34 -5.67 52.53
C GLY A 410 -5.83 -5.63 52.23
N TYR A 411 -6.25 -4.61 51.49
CA TYR A 411 -7.63 -4.48 51.04
C TYR A 411 -7.68 -3.78 49.67
N HIS A 412 -8.76 -4.04 48.92
CA HIS A 412 -9.02 -3.35 47.66
C HIS A 412 -9.70 -2.01 47.90
N LYS A 413 -9.24 -0.97 47.19
CA LYS A 413 -9.81 0.38 47.22
C LYS A 413 -10.23 0.82 45.80
N PRO A 414 -11.39 1.48 45.63
CA PRO A 414 -11.74 2.15 44.39
C PRO A 414 -10.71 3.21 43.99
N THR A 415 -10.36 3.23 42.70
CA THR A 415 -9.57 4.31 42.09
C THR A 415 -10.48 5.42 41.58
N ASP A 416 -9.91 6.60 41.32
CA ASP A 416 -10.63 7.73 40.71
C ASP A 416 -11.19 7.41 39.31
N THR A 417 -10.70 6.34 38.67
CA THR A 417 -11.12 5.87 37.34
C THR A 417 -12.18 4.77 37.36
N MET A 418 -12.69 4.38 38.54
CA MET A 418 -13.64 3.27 38.67
C MET A 418 -14.88 3.42 37.78
N HIS A 419 -15.48 4.61 37.74
CA HIS A 419 -16.66 4.85 36.90
C HIS A 419 -16.38 4.65 35.41
N GLN A 420 -15.27 5.19 34.91
CA GLN A 420 -14.87 5.03 33.50
C GLN A 420 -14.53 3.57 33.17
N SER A 421 -13.94 2.85 34.12
CA SER A 421 -13.55 1.45 33.96
C SER A 421 -14.79 0.54 33.90
N LEU A 422 -15.79 0.77 34.76
CA LEU A 422 -17.07 0.06 34.75
C LEU A 422 -17.89 0.38 33.49
N GLU A 423 -17.87 1.64 33.03
CA GLU A 423 -18.50 2.03 31.76
C GLU A 423 -17.82 1.32 30.57
N ALA A 424 -16.49 1.28 30.54
CA ALA A 424 -15.75 0.53 29.53
C ALA A 424 -16.06 -0.97 29.58
N LEU A 425 -16.15 -1.57 30.77
CA LEU A 425 -16.54 -2.97 30.96
C LEU A 425 -17.96 -3.27 30.48
N SER A 426 -18.87 -2.30 30.58
CA SER A 426 -20.25 -2.45 30.09
C SER A 426 -20.35 -2.42 28.56
N SER A 427 -19.29 -2.01 27.87
CA SER A 427 -19.25 -1.98 26.41
C SER A 427 -19.30 -3.39 25.84
N PRO A 428 -20.16 -3.66 24.84
CA PRO A 428 -20.17 -4.95 24.14
C PRO A 428 -18.86 -5.23 23.38
N TYR A 429 -18.00 -4.21 23.23
CA TYR A 429 -16.71 -4.30 22.56
C TYR A 429 -15.52 -4.26 23.54
N PHE A 430 -15.77 -4.43 24.84
CA PHE A 430 -14.70 -4.46 25.83
C PHE A 430 -13.70 -5.58 25.51
N LYS A 431 -12.43 -5.22 25.46
CA LYS A 431 -11.31 -6.17 25.39
C LYS A 431 -10.33 -5.86 26.49
N MET A 432 -10.02 -6.89 27.28
CA MET A 432 -9.06 -6.79 28.37
C MET A 432 -7.63 -6.49 27.87
N GLU A 433 -7.32 -6.92 26.65
CA GLU A 433 -6.08 -6.58 25.94
C GLU A 433 -6.43 -6.06 24.53
N PRO A 434 -5.75 -5.01 24.04
CA PRO A 434 -6.01 -4.49 22.71
C PRO A 434 -5.41 -5.39 21.61
N ASP A 435 -6.22 -5.77 20.62
CA ASP A 435 -5.82 -6.64 19.50
C ASP A 435 -5.02 -5.88 18.41
N PHE A 436 -3.97 -5.13 18.75
CA PHE A 436 -3.23 -4.39 17.72
C PHE A 436 -2.56 -5.31 16.69
N GLY A 437 -2.83 -5.06 15.40
CA GLY A 437 -2.17 -5.76 14.29
C GLY A 437 -2.53 -7.25 14.12
N TYR A 438 -3.66 -7.70 14.67
CA TYR A 438 -4.27 -8.98 14.28
C TYR A 438 -5.34 -8.74 13.21
N PRO A 439 -5.48 -9.63 12.21
CA PRO A 439 -6.66 -9.67 11.35
C PRO A 439 -7.92 -9.68 12.19
N HIS A 440 -8.98 -9.01 11.73
CA HIS A 440 -10.24 -9.03 12.46
C HIS A 440 -11.00 -10.33 12.14
N ASP A 441 -11.63 -10.88 13.18
CA ASP A 441 -12.56 -12.00 13.10
C ASP A 441 -13.93 -11.37 12.81
N LEU A 442 -14.48 -11.55 11.61
CA LEU A 442 -15.77 -10.96 11.21
C LEU A 442 -16.95 -11.73 11.82
N SER A 443 -17.84 -11.03 12.50
CA SER A 443 -19.29 -11.31 12.44
C SER A 443 -19.96 -10.35 11.44
N THR A 444 -20.98 -10.82 10.72
CA THR A 444 -21.66 -10.09 9.63
C THR A 444 -22.25 -8.73 10.03
N GLU A 445 -22.51 -8.50 11.32
CA GLU A 445 -23.07 -7.25 11.85
C GLU A 445 -21.99 -6.17 12.08
N GLU A 446 -20.73 -6.56 12.27
CA GLU A 446 -19.59 -5.64 12.46
C GLU A 446 -19.13 -5.00 11.13
N ASP A 447 -19.38 -5.67 10.00
CA ASP A 447 -19.04 -5.21 8.64
C ASP A 447 -19.83 -3.94 8.26
N GLU A 448 -21.15 -3.93 8.50
CA GLU A 448 -22.01 -2.81 8.10
C GLU A 448 -21.71 -1.55 8.92
N MET A 449 -21.34 -1.70 10.20
CA MET A 449 -21.10 -0.57 11.09
C MET A 449 -19.69 0.03 10.95
N MET A 450 -18.66 -0.79 10.68
CA MET A 450 -17.27 -0.32 10.48
C MET A 450 -17.06 0.37 9.12
N LEU A 451 -17.79 -0.04 8.08
CA LEU A 451 -17.82 0.65 6.79
C LEU A 451 -18.28 2.11 6.93
N HIS A 452 -19.22 2.38 7.85
CA HIS A 452 -19.70 3.74 8.12
C HIS A 452 -18.70 4.61 8.89
N VAL A 453 -17.77 4.03 9.65
CA VAL A 453 -16.73 4.77 10.41
C VAL A 453 -15.50 5.05 9.53
N GLU A 454 -15.13 4.13 8.62
CA GLU A 454 -13.98 4.31 7.71
C GLU A 454 -14.21 5.46 6.69
N ASP A 455 -15.46 5.76 6.30
CA ASP A 455 -15.78 6.89 5.41
C ASP A 455 -15.72 8.27 6.08
N MET A 456 -15.68 8.33 7.42
CA MET A 456 -15.69 9.59 8.19
C MET A 456 -14.30 10.10 8.62
N SER A 457 -13.21 9.35 8.40
CA SER A 457 -11.89 9.71 8.93
C SER A 457 -10.83 9.96 7.85
N ILE A 458 -10.92 11.11 7.17
CA ILE A 458 -9.69 11.79 6.75
C ILE A 458 -9.09 12.46 7.99
N TYR A 459 -8.51 11.66 8.89
CA TYR A 459 -7.69 12.18 9.98
C TYR A 459 -6.22 12.09 9.55
N HIS A 460 -5.62 13.24 9.27
CA HIS A 460 -4.17 13.33 9.07
C HIS A 460 -3.48 13.25 10.44
N PRO A 461 -2.62 12.25 10.72
CA PRO A 461 -1.65 12.40 11.78
C PRO A 461 -0.57 13.35 11.26
N THR A 462 -0.49 14.56 11.80
CA THR A 462 0.69 15.40 11.69
C THR A 462 1.83 14.69 12.39
N SER A 463 2.65 13.97 11.62
CA SER A 463 3.92 13.44 12.12
C SER A 463 4.85 14.63 12.38
N ALA A 464 4.79 15.17 13.60
CA ALA A 464 5.81 16.08 14.11
C ALA A 464 7.11 15.28 14.24
N ARG A 465 7.94 15.33 13.20
CA ARG A 465 9.30 14.82 13.22
C ARG A 465 10.05 15.67 14.25
N LYS A 466 10.28 15.15 15.46
CA LYS A 466 11.13 15.80 16.46
C LYS A 466 12.48 16.10 15.83
N SER A 467 12.74 17.37 15.51
CA SER A 467 14.07 17.83 15.18
C SER A 467 14.90 17.70 16.47
N LYS A 468 15.96 16.90 16.40
CA LYS A 468 17.01 16.96 17.43
C LYS A 468 17.60 18.37 17.37
N LYS A 469 17.23 19.23 18.32
CA LYS A 469 18.01 20.44 18.62
C LYS A 469 19.35 19.96 19.18
N SER A 470 20.42 20.20 18.45
CA SER A 470 21.78 20.11 18.97
C SER A 470 21.98 21.28 19.94
N SER A 471 22.05 20.99 21.24
CA SER A 471 22.57 21.92 22.22
C SER A 471 24.09 21.89 22.14
N ASN A 472 24.66 22.80 21.36
CA ASN A 472 26.04 23.27 21.52
C ASN A 472 25.97 24.78 21.38
N ASP A 473 25.85 25.45 22.52
CA ASP A 473 26.38 26.79 22.74
C ASP A 473 26.70 26.90 24.23
N THR A 474 27.95 26.58 24.54
CA THR A 474 28.62 26.99 25.77
C THR A 474 29.51 28.15 25.37
N THR A 475 29.16 29.36 25.81
CA THR A 475 30.16 30.41 26.06
C THR A 475 29.63 31.40 27.08
N SER A 476 30.51 31.67 28.05
CA SER A 476 30.58 32.82 28.96
C SER A 476 29.82 32.73 30.26
#